data_AF-A0A2A1ZTK6-F1
#
_entry.id   AF-A0A2A1ZTK6-F1
#
_cell.length_a   1.000
_cell.length_b   1.000
_cell.length_c   1.000
_cell.angle_alpha   90.00
_cell.angle_beta   90.00
_cell.angle_gamma   90.00
#
_symmetry.space_group_name_H-M   'P 1'
#
loop_
_entity.id
_entity.type
_entity.pdbx_description
1 polymer ?
#
loop_
_entity_poly.entity_id
_entity_poly.type
_entity_poly.pdbx_seq_one_letter_code
_entity_poly.pdbx_strand_id
1 'polypeptide(L)'
;MMVETKHGNFEIIKDYKEAFEVEVFNEKYIDFLDKYTFIVGDYSADMLRFKGFTESNYQEIPDYLMESCTPNAPYFVLKRK
;
A
#
# COMPACT_ATOMS: atom_id res chain seq x y z
N MET A 1 -0.92 -11.01 -7.61
CA MET A 1 -0.69 -10.54 -9.01
C MET A 1 0.59 -9.72 -9.02
N MET A 2 1.43 -9.82 -10.05
CA MET A 2 2.67 -9.02 -10.12
C MET A 2 2.42 -7.74 -10.91
N VAL A 3 2.99 -6.62 -10.46
CA VAL A 3 2.95 -5.32 -11.13
C VAL A 3 4.34 -4.70 -11.20
N GLU A 4 4.68 -4.19 -12.39
CA GLU A 4 5.87 -3.40 -12.61
C GLU A 4 5.54 -1.92 -12.42
N THR A 5 6.36 -1.22 -11.65
CA THR A 5 6.20 0.22 -11.35
C THR A 5 7.51 0.94 -11.64
N LYS A 6 7.49 2.27 -11.68
CA LYS A 6 8.72 3.07 -11.81
C LYS A 6 9.68 2.87 -10.63
N HIS A 7 9.18 2.37 -9.52
CA HIS A 7 9.88 2.21 -8.24
C HIS A 7 10.25 0.74 -7.96
N GLY A 8 10.14 -0.13 -8.96
CA GLY A 8 10.46 -1.55 -8.90
C GLY A 8 9.26 -2.47 -9.08
N ASN A 9 9.49 -3.76 -8.87
CA ASN A 9 8.48 -4.80 -9.01
C ASN A 9 7.77 -5.05 -7.68
N PHE A 10 6.45 -5.08 -7.73
CA PHE A 10 5.60 -5.34 -6.58
C PHE A 10 4.67 -6.51 -6.84
N GLU A 11 4.38 -7.26 -5.79
CA GLU A 11 3.32 -8.24 -5.74
C GLU A 11 2.11 -7.63 -5.02
N ILE A 12 0.97 -7.58 -5.69
CA ILE A 12 -0.31 -7.23 -5.08
C ILE A 12 -0.73 -8.41 -4.21
N ILE A 13 -0.63 -8.22 -2.89
CA ILE A 13 -1.05 -9.17 -1.86
C ILE A 13 -2.55 -9.03 -1.59
N LYS A 14 -3.03 -7.80 -1.57
CA LYS A 14 -4.44 -7.48 -1.39
C LYS A 14 -4.80 -6.23 -2.18
N ASP A 15 -5.95 -6.26 -2.83
CA ASP A 15 -6.58 -5.10 -3.44
C ASP A 15 -8.06 -5.12 -3.08
N TYR A 16 -8.47 -4.21 -2.20
CA TYR A 16 -9.82 -4.13 -1.69
C TYR A 16 -10.54 -2.96 -2.35
N LYS A 17 -11.63 -3.27 -3.06
CA LYS A 17 -12.39 -2.33 -3.91
C LYS A 17 -11.59 -1.76 -5.08
N GLU A 18 -10.67 -2.55 -5.65
CA GLU A 18 -9.89 -2.16 -6.85
C GLU A 18 -9.19 -0.80 -6.65
N ALA A 19 -8.63 -0.60 -5.46
CA ALA A 19 -8.05 0.65 -5.01
C ALA A 19 -6.66 0.90 -5.60
N PHE A 20 -5.99 -0.14 -6.09
CA PHE A 20 -4.64 -0.01 -6.61
C PHE A 20 -4.63 0.46 -8.07
N GLU A 21 -4.15 1.69 -8.29
CA GLU A 21 -3.84 2.21 -9.62
C GLU A 21 -2.35 2.50 -9.76
N VAL A 22 -1.71 1.89 -10.76
CA VAL A 22 -0.26 1.98 -10.98
C VAL A 22 0.22 3.41 -11.27
N GLU A 23 -0.59 4.20 -11.99
CA GLU A 23 -0.24 5.58 -12.33
C GLU A 23 -0.24 6.47 -11.07
N VAL A 24 -1.31 6.38 -10.27
CA VAL A 24 -1.43 7.11 -8.99
C VAL A 24 -0.35 6.67 -8.01
N PHE A 25 -0.07 5.36 -7.93
CA PHE A 25 1.01 4.84 -7.10
C PHE A 25 2.34 5.49 -7.48
N ASN A 26 2.69 5.49 -8.77
CA ASN A 26 3.94 6.07 -9.26
C ASN A 26 4.05 7.57 -8.99
N GLU A 27 2.95 8.32 -9.08
CA GLU A 27 2.91 9.77 -8.85
C GLU A 27 3.09 10.13 -7.37
N LYS A 28 2.40 9.40 -6.48
CA LYS A 28 2.37 9.70 -5.03
C LYS A 28 3.50 9.05 -4.26
N TYR A 29 4.21 8.10 -4.87
CA TYR A 29 5.33 7.41 -4.25
C TYR A 29 6.43 8.40 -3.84
N ILE A 30 7.04 8.16 -2.68
CA ILE A 30 8.17 8.95 -2.19
C ILE A 30 9.34 8.03 -1.83
N ASP A 31 10.56 8.45 -2.11
CA ASP A 31 11.79 7.67 -1.95
C ASP A 31 11.98 7.10 -0.52
N PHE A 32 11.42 7.76 0.50
CA PHE A 32 11.43 7.25 1.87
C PHE A 32 10.79 5.86 2.02
N LEU A 33 9.90 5.48 1.10
CA LEU A 33 9.23 4.19 1.10
C LEU A 33 10.15 3.02 0.71
N ASP A 34 11.31 3.28 0.11
CA ASP A 34 12.21 2.25 -0.44
C ASP A 34 12.76 1.29 0.61
N LYS A 35 12.83 1.73 1.86
CA LYS A 35 13.28 0.90 2.99
C LYS A 35 12.25 -0.12 3.48
N TYR A 36 11.02 -0.06 2.98
CA TYR A 36 9.93 -0.93 3.42
C TYR A 36 9.67 -2.06 2.43
N THR A 37 9.48 -3.26 2.97
CA THR A 37 9.17 -4.47 2.20
C THR A 37 7.72 -4.49 1.75
N PHE A 38 6.82 -3.90 2.55
CA PHE A 38 5.41 -3.81 2.23
C PHE A 38 4.96 -2.36 2.23
N ILE A 39 4.08 -2.04 1.29
CA ILE A 39 3.48 -0.72 1.17
C ILE A 39 1.97 -0.90 1.19
N VAL A 40 1.34 -0.25 2.17
CA VAL A 40 -0.11 -0.16 2.28
C VAL A 40 -0.52 1.20 1.75
N GLY A 41 -1.45 1.20 0.79
CA GLY A 41 -2.14 2.39 0.33
C GLY A 41 -3.57 2.36 0.82
N ASP A 42 -4.02 3.39 1.55
CA ASP A 42 -5.42 3.53 1.96
C ASP A 42 -6.00 4.87 1.50
N TYR A 43 -7.28 4.87 1.10
CA TYR A 43 -8.02 6.06 0.74
C TYR A 43 -8.84 6.53 1.93
N SER A 44 -8.33 7.55 2.63
CA SER A 44 -9.02 8.19 3.74
C SER A 44 -9.32 9.65 3.37
N ALA A 45 -10.58 10.05 3.49
CA ALA A 45 -11.05 11.38 3.06
C ALA A 45 -10.64 11.73 1.62
N ASP A 46 -10.81 10.78 0.70
CA ASP A 46 -10.48 10.89 -0.74
C ASP A 46 -9.00 11.14 -1.07
N MET A 47 -8.11 10.99 -0.07
CA MET A 47 -6.66 11.08 -0.28
C MET A 47 -5.99 9.73 -0.09
N LEU A 48 -5.13 9.36 -1.05
CA LEU A 48 -4.26 8.21 -0.94
C LEU A 48 -3.15 8.50 0.07
N ARG A 49 -3.05 7.64 1.09
CA ARG A 49 -1.99 7.66 2.08
C ARG A 49 -1.14 6.42 1.95
N PHE A 50 0.16 6.57 2.10
CA PHE A 50 1.08 5.44 2.14
C PHE A 50 1.59 5.18 3.55
N LYS A 51 1.60 3.90 3.92
CA LYS A 51 2.26 3.40 5.12
C LYS A 51 3.16 2.24 4.75
N GLY A 52 4.44 2.37 5.13
CA GLY A 52 5.44 1.33 4.93
C GLY A 52 5.53 0.37 6.12
N PHE A 53 5.71 -0.91 5.82
CA PHE A 53 5.90 -2.00 6.77
C PHE A 53 7.10 -2.86 6.35
N THR A 54 7.80 -3.45 7.31
CA THR A 54 8.87 -4.43 7.09
C THR A 54 8.33 -5.84 7.33
N GLU A 55 9.12 -6.86 7.01
CA GLU A 55 8.77 -8.26 7.34
C GLU A 55 8.52 -8.46 8.83
N SER A 56 9.17 -7.69 9.70
CA SER A 56 9.03 -7.81 11.16
C SER A 56 7.71 -7.28 11.71
N ASN A 57 7.04 -6.35 11.02
CA ASN A 57 5.77 -5.77 11.46
C ASN A 57 4.64 -5.97 10.45
N TYR A 58 4.81 -6.91 9.52
CA TYR A 58 3.79 -7.28 8.54
C TYR A 58 2.46 -7.68 9.22
N GLN A 59 2.52 -8.38 10.34
CA GLN A 59 1.33 -8.80 11.08
C GLN A 59 0.52 -7.63 11.68
N GLU A 60 1.06 -6.42 11.74
CA GLU A 60 0.38 -5.22 12.27
C GLU A 60 -0.46 -4.50 11.20
N ILE A 61 -0.37 -4.90 9.92
CA ILE A 61 -1.13 -4.30 8.82
C ILE A 61 -2.66 -4.36 9.05
N PRO A 62 -3.24 -5.49 9.48
CA PRO A 62 -4.68 -5.57 9.76
C PRO A 62 -5.12 -4.58 10.86
N ASP A 63 -4.32 -4.44 11.92
CA ASP A 63 -4.60 -3.52 13.03
C ASP A 63 -4.52 -2.07 12.54
N TYR A 64 -3.50 -1.73 11.73
CA TYR A 64 -3.42 -0.41 11.08
C TYR A 64 -4.67 -0.09 10.24
N LEU A 65 -5.12 -1.04 9.42
CA LEU A 65 -6.32 -0.86 8.59
C LEU A 65 -7.58 -0.71 9.43
N MET A 66 -7.67 -1.40 10.57
CA MET A 66 -8.84 -1.32 11.46
C MET A 66 -8.87 -0.01 12.26
N GLU A 67 -7.72 0.46 12.75
CA GLU A 67 -7.63 1.60 13.66
C GLU A 67 -7.47 2.94 12.95
N SER A 68 -6.77 2.96 11.81
CA SER A 68 -6.38 4.20 11.12
C SER A 68 -7.20 4.52 9.87
N CYS A 69 -7.92 3.54 9.32
CA CYS A 69 -8.73 3.73 8.11
C CYS A 69 -10.20 3.93 8.45
N THR A 70 -10.89 4.68 7.58
CA THR A 70 -12.35 4.81 7.68
C THR A 70 -13.00 3.44 7.40
N PRO A 71 -14.07 3.04 8.10
CA PRO A 71 -14.77 1.79 7.80
C PRO A 71 -15.15 1.70 6.31
N ASN A 72 -14.85 0.58 5.68
CA ASN A 72 -15.03 0.33 4.24
C ASN A 72 -14.20 1.21 3.30
N ALA A 73 -13.17 1.90 3.77
CA ALA A 73 -12.22 2.60 2.89
C ALA A 73 -11.58 1.62 1.89
N PRO A 74 -11.47 1.99 0.59
CA PRO A 74 -10.63 1.27 -0.37
C PRO A 74 -9.17 1.25 0.09
N TYR A 75 -8.49 0.12 -0.07
CA TYR A 75 -7.08 0.00 0.26
C TYR A 75 -6.40 -1.12 -0.54
N PHE A 76 -5.08 -1.07 -0.60
CA PHE A 76 -4.26 -2.12 -1.18
C PHE A 76 -3.01 -2.39 -0.33
N VAL A 77 -2.47 -3.60 -0.48
CA VAL A 77 -1.24 -4.06 0.15
C VAL A 77 -0.32 -4.63 -0.92
N LEU A 78 0.84 -4.00 -1.08
CA LEU A 78 1.89 -4.42 -2.00
C LEU A 78 3.07 -5.00 -1.23
N LYS A 79 3.71 -6.02 -1.79
CA LYS A 79 5.00 -6.54 -1.35
C LYS A 79 6.07 -6.25 -2.40
N ARG A 80 7.14 -5.57 -2.02
CA ARG A 80 8.31 -5.34 -2.86
C ARG A 80 9.07 -6.65 -3.11
N LYS A 81 9.57 -6.84 -4.32
CA LYS A 81 10.46 -7.96 -4.70
C LYS A 81 11.92 -7.54 -4.79
#